data_AF-A0A8X6R5X5-F1
#
_entry.id   AF-A0A8X6R5X5-F1
#
_cell.length_a   1.000
_cell.length_b   1.000
_cell.length_c   1.000
_cell.angle_alpha   90.00
_cell.angle_beta   90.00
_cell.angle_gamma   90.00
#
_symmetry.space_group_name_H-M   'P 1'
#
loop_
_entity.id
_entity.type
_entity.pdbx_description
1 polymer ?
#
loop_
_entity_poly.entity_id
_entity_poly.type
_entity_poly.pdbx_seq_one_letter_code
_entity_poly.pdbx_strand_id
1 'polypeptide(L)'
;MAFLGRSSKDDLRILTTQLGLASSDNLKIIELKDLITNSDWYDEEFVKDVLLSVIVEERWIKELKITAFDQLKILIIADQIRRKTPANIKEHFLVIWADLNDPLELAEKLDAYDSLRPGKKSNRNETFKKKEEFRKPFPIKKN
;
A
#
# COMPACT_ATOMS: atom_id res chain seq x y z
N MET A 1 -5.98 -16.05 11.99
CA MET A 1 -5.25 -17.14 11.26
C MET A 1 -5.48 -17.25 9.74
N ALA A 2 -6.65 -16.90 9.16
CA ALA A 2 -6.95 -17.18 7.74
C ALA A 2 -6.13 -16.36 6.71
N PHE A 3 -5.55 -15.22 7.10
CA PHE A 3 -4.91 -14.29 6.18
C PHE A 3 -3.53 -14.78 5.68
N LEU A 4 -2.72 -15.41 6.54
CA LEU A 4 -1.47 -16.07 6.13
C LEU A 4 -1.73 -17.25 5.16
N GLY A 5 -2.96 -17.78 5.15
CA GLY A 5 -3.39 -18.81 4.20
C GLY A 5 -3.29 -18.37 2.74
N ARG A 6 -3.41 -17.07 2.46
CA ARG A 6 -3.39 -16.49 1.11
C ARG A 6 -2.01 -15.94 0.69
N SER A 7 -1.07 -15.83 1.63
CA SER A 7 0.26 -15.28 1.37
C SER A 7 1.18 -16.31 0.69
N SER A 8 1.96 -15.87 -0.31
CA SER A 8 2.96 -16.70 -0.98
C SER A 8 4.14 -17.03 -0.05
N LYS A 9 4.97 -18.01 -0.43
CA LYS A 9 6.22 -18.33 0.28
C LYS A 9 7.13 -17.11 0.38
N ASP A 10 7.24 -16.34 -0.70
CA ASP A 10 8.06 -15.12 -0.74
C ASP A 10 7.53 -14.03 0.21
N ASP A 11 6.21 -13.92 0.31
CA ASP A 11 5.53 -12.94 1.16
C ASP A 11 5.79 -13.22 2.64
N LEU A 12 5.67 -14.50 3.02
CA LEU A 12 5.97 -14.95 4.38
C LEU A 12 7.44 -14.76 4.73
N ARG A 13 8.34 -14.95 3.77
CA ARG A 13 9.79 -14.74 3.95
C ARG A 13 10.14 -13.28 4.19
N ILE A 14 9.58 -12.38 3.39
CA ILE A 14 9.74 -10.93 3.56
C ILE A 14 9.23 -10.52 4.95
N LEU A 15 8.04 -11.01 5.33
CA LEU A 15 7.46 -10.72 6.63
C LEU A 15 8.32 -11.23 7.80
N THR A 16 8.83 -12.46 7.75
CA THR A 16 9.75 -12.96 8.79
C THR A 16 11.04 -12.13 8.87
N THR A 17 11.57 -11.68 7.73
CA THR A 17 12.78 -10.84 7.69
C THR A 17 12.54 -9.48 8.36
N GLN A 18 11.39 -8.86 8.09
CA GLN A 18 11.01 -7.57 8.70
C GLN A 18 10.70 -7.69 10.19
N LEU A 19 10.19 -8.83 10.64
CA LEU A 19 10.01 -9.15 12.06
C LEU A 19 11.34 -9.48 12.77
N GLY A 20 12.47 -9.44 12.06
CA GLY A 20 13.78 -9.79 12.62
C GLY A 20 13.94 -11.28 12.94
N LEU A 21 13.06 -12.13 12.39
CA LEU A 21 13.09 -13.58 12.57
C LEU A 21 14.05 -14.20 11.53
N ALA A 22 14.88 -15.15 11.95
CA ALA A 22 15.84 -15.81 11.08
C ALA A 22 15.13 -16.78 10.11
N SER A 23 14.63 -16.27 8.98
CA SER A 23 14.07 -17.12 7.93
C SER A 23 15.17 -17.71 7.05
N SER A 24 15.42 -19.01 7.20
CA SER A 24 16.27 -19.76 6.26
C SER A 24 15.51 -20.00 4.94
N ASP A 25 16.19 -19.86 3.80
CA ASP A 25 15.63 -20.06 2.45
C ASP A 25 14.97 -21.43 2.23
N ASN A 26 15.35 -22.40 3.06
CA ASN A 26 14.87 -23.78 3.02
C ASN A 26 13.54 -24.00 3.76
N LEU A 27 13.06 -23.03 4.55
CA LEU A 27 11.86 -23.21 5.35
C LEU A 27 10.61 -23.36 4.47
N LYS A 28 9.70 -24.25 4.88
CA LYS A 28 8.40 -24.43 4.22
C LYS A 28 7.42 -23.34 4.65
N ILE A 29 6.37 -23.14 3.84
CA ILE A 29 5.28 -22.19 4.13
C ILE A 29 4.69 -22.43 5.53
N ILE A 30 4.54 -23.69 5.94
CA ILE A 30 4.00 -24.06 7.25
C ILE A 30 4.96 -23.63 8.38
N GLU A 31 6.26 -23.92 8.24
CA GLU A 31 7.27 -23.55 9.23
C GLU A 31 7.41 -22.03 9.36
N LEU A 32 7.33 -21.29 8.25
CA LEU A 32 7.33 -19.82 8.27
C LEU A 32 6.10 -19.27 9.02
N LYS A 33 4.91 -19.84 8.77
CA LYS A 33 3.68 -19.46 9.47
C LYS A 33 3.79 -19.71 10.97
N ASP A 34 4.26 -20.90 11.34
CA ASP A 34 4.43 -21.29 12.73
C ASP A 34 5.45 -20.39 13.43
N LEU A 35 6.53 -19.99 12.75
CA LEU A 35 7.54 -19.07 13.28
C LEU A 35 6.95 -17.68 13.59
N ILE A 36 6.06 -17.18 12.72
CA ILE A 36 5.40 -15.88 12.89
C ILE A 36 4.38 -15.96 14.03
N THR A 37 3.53 -16.99 14.04
CA THR A 37 2.44 -17.12 15.03
C THR A 37 2.93 -17.49 16.42
N ASN A 38 4.08 -18.17 16.54
CA ASN A 38 4.68 -18.52 17.83
C ASN A 38 5.66 -17.44 18.35
N SER A 39 5.83 -16.32 17.64
CA SER A 39 6.71 -15.25 18.11
C SER A 39 6.07 -14.52 19.29
N ASP A 40 6.88 -14.13 20.30
CA ASP A 40 6.41 -13.38 21.47
C ASP A 40 5.81 -12.00 21.14
N TRP A 41 6.08 -11.50 19.93
CA TRP A 41 5.62 -10.20 19.42
C TRP A 41 4.48 -10.35 18.40
N TYR A 42 3.83 -11.52 18.33
CA TYR A 42 2.75 -11.77 17.40
C TYR A 42 1.49 -10.98 17.77
N ASP A 43 1.19 -9.98 16.95
CA ASP A 43 -0.10 -9.29 16.95
C ASP A 43 -0.74 -9.45 15.56
N GLU A 44 -1.96 -9.99 15.50
CA GLU A 44 -2.61 -10.30 14.23
C GLU A 44 -2.89 -9.05 13.39
N GLU A 45 -3.18 -7.89 14.00
CA GLU A 45 -3.39 -6.63 13.28
C GLU A 45 -2.08 -6.02 12.81
N PHE A 46 -1.04 -6.06 13.63
CA PHE A 46 0.30 -5.63 13.29
C PHE A 46 0.89 -6.47 12.17
N VAL A 47 0.81 -7.80 12.27
CA VAL A 47 1.30 -8.70 11.23
C VAL A 47 0.50 -8.52 9.95
N LYS A 48 -0.82 -8.28 10.02
CA LYS A 48 -1.62 -7.91 8.84
C LYS A 48 -1.16 -6.58 8.25
N ASP A 49 -0.94 -5.54 9.05
CA ASP A 49 -0.53 -4.23 8.56
C ASP A 49 0.87 -4.28 7.92
N VAL A 50 1.81 -4.97 8.56
CA VAL A 50 3.16 -5.23 8.02
C VAL A 50 3.08 -6.06 6.75
N LEU A 51 2.26 -7.11 6.70
CA LEU A 51 2.03 -7.92 5.50
C LEU A 51 1.47 -7.04 4.37
N LEU A 52 0.42 -6.27 4.64
CA LEU A 52 -0.23 -5.40 3.66
C LEU A 52 0.69 -4.29 3.16
N SER A 53 1.49 -3.68 4.03
CA SER A 53 2.38 -2.57 3.67
C SER A 53 3.63 -3.07 2.96
N VAL A 54 4.33 -4.06 3.52
CA VAL A 54 5.64 -4.48 3.00
C VAL A 54 5.50 -5.31 1.73
N ILE A 55 4.50 -6.19 1.62
CA ILE A 55 4.38 -7.06 0.43
C ILE A 55 3.92 -6.30 -0.80
N VAL A 56 3.02 -5.33 -0.63
CA VAL A 56 2.59 -4.48 -1.75
C VAL A 56 3.74 -3.56 -2.17
N GLU A 57 4.49 -2.99 -1.24
CA GLU A 57 5.60 -2.09 -1.56
C GLU A 57 6.81 -2.83 -2.14
N GLU A 58 7.28 -3.93 -1.55
CA GLU A 58 8.49 -4.64 -2.03
C GLU A 58 8.28 -5.34 -3.37
N ARG A 59 7.12 -5.96 -3.61
CA ARG A 59 6.83 -6.58 -4.92
C ARG A 59 6.76 -5.51 -6.01
N TRP A 60 6.08 -4.41 -5.71
CA TRP A 60 5.97 -3.29 -6.61
C TRP A 60 7.32 -2.67 -6.95
N ILE A 61 8.18 -2.42 -5.95
CA ILE A 61 9.52 -1.86 -6.16
C ILE A 61 10.38 -2.77 -7.06
N LYS A 62 10.24 -4.09 -6.95
CA LYS A 62 10.98 -5.05 -7.79
C LYS A 62 10.54 -5.04 -9.26
N GLU A 63 9.28 -4.73 -9.54
CA GLU A 63 8.74 -4.72 -10.91
C GLU A 63 8.88 -3.37 -11.61
N LEU A 64 9.18 -2.30 -10.86
CA LEU A 64 9.33 -0.95 -11.42
C LEU A 64 10.67 -0.72 -12.10
N LYS A 65 10.62 -0.57 -13.43
CA LYS A 65 11.74 -0.02 -14.21
C LYS A 65 11.61 1.49 -14.27
N ILE A 66 12.12 2.18 -13.25
CA ILE A 66 12.15 3.66 -13.22
C ILE A 66 13.27 4.13 -14.14
N THR A 67 12.91 4.70 -15.28
CA THR A 67 13.86 5.23 -16.27
C THR A 67 13.95 6.76 -16.25
N ALA A 68 12.97 7.45 -15.67
CA ALA A 68 12.86 8.91 -15.68
C ALA A 68 12.42 9.49 -14.33
N PHE A 69 12.85 10.73 -14.04
CA PHE A 69 12.50 11.44 -12.81
C PHE A 69 10.99 11.69 -12.67
N ASP A 70 10.28 11.88 -13.77
CA ASP A 70 8.82 12.07 -13.73
C ASP A 70 8.08 10.78 -13.35
N GLN A 71 8.60 9.61 -13.73
CA GLN A 71 8.07 8.32 -13.24
C GLN A 71 8.28 8.20 -11.73
N LEU A 72 9.43 8.63 -11.22
CA LEU A 72 9.69 8.66 -9.77
C LEU A 72 8.72 9.59 -9.03
N LYS A 73 8.40 10.78 -9.58
CA LYS A 73 7.41 11.68 -8.97
C LYS A 73 6.03 11.04 -8.89
N ILE A 74 5.57 10.47 -10.00
CA ILE A 74 4.29 9.74 -10.08
C ILE A 74 4.26 8.64 -9.01
N LEU A 75 5.36 7.91 -8.88
CA LEU A 75 5.52 6.83 -7.90
C LEU A 75 5.41 7.31 -6.45
N ILE A 76 6.12 8.39 -6.11
CA ILE A 76 6.11 8.96 -4.76
C ILE A 76 4.71 9.48 -4.41
N ILE A 77 4.00 10.08 -5.37
CA ILE A 77 2.62 10.55 -5.14
C ILE A 77 1.68 9.36 -4.94
N ALA A 78 1.80 8.31 -5.76
CA ALA A 78 1.02 7.09 -5.60
C ALA A 78 1.27 6.45 -4.22
N ASP A 79 2.53 6.28 -3.83
CA ASP A 79 2.94 5.77 -2.50
C ASP A 79 2.32 6.57 -1.35
N GLN A 80 2.39 7.90 -1.41
CA GLN A 80 1.78 8.76 -0.38
C GLN A 80 0.25 8.59 -0.29
N ILE A 81 -0.44 8.37 -1.41
CA ILE A 81 -1.87 8.06 -1.43
C ILE A 81 -2.12 6.69 -0.81
N ARG A 82 -1.29 5.68 -1.13
CA ARG A 82 -1.40 4.34 -0.52
C ARG A 82 -1.23 4.42 0.99
N ARG A 83 -0.23 5.13 1.49
CA ARG A 83 0.05 5.30 2.93
C ARG A 83 -1.10 5.97 3.69
N LYS A 84 -1.79 6.92 3.06
CA LYS A 84 -2.96 7.60 3.64
C LYS A 84 -4.24 6.78 3.58
N THR A 85 -4.25 5.68 2.84
CA THR A 85 -5.42 4.81 2.70
C THR A 85 -5.50 3.86 3.90
N PRO A 86 -6.66 3.79 4.60
CA PRO A 86 -6.80 2.90 5.75
C PRO A 86 -6.78 1.41 5.33
N ALA A 87 -6.27 0.55 6.21
CA ALA A 87 -6.00 -0.87 5.93
C ALA A 87 -7.23 -1.65 5.43
N ASN A 88 -8.42 -1.32 5.95
CA ASN A 88 -9.68 -1.93 5.54
C ASN A 88 -10.00 -1.70 4.05
N ILE A 89 -9.53 -0.61 3.45
CA ILE A 89 -9.68 -0.34 2.02
C ILE A 89 -8.56 -1.07 1.25
N LYS A 90 -7.34 -1.06 1.79
CA LYS A 90 -6.20 -1.74 1.16
C LYS A 90 -6.48 -3.22 0.89
N GLU A 91 -7.10 -3.92 1.84
CA GLU A 91 -7.48 -5.34 1.71
C GLU A 91 -8.35 -5.63 0.47
N HIS A 92 -9.29 -4.74 0.13
CA HIS A 92 -10.18 -4.92 -1.02
C HIS A 92 -9.46 -4.78 -2.37
N PHE A 93 -8.38 -4.02 -2.40
CA PHE A 93 -7.67 -3.67 -3.63
C PHE A 93 -6.34 -4.41 -3.77
N LEU A 94 -5.99 -5.35 -2.88
CA LEU A 94 -4.67 -6.01 -2.78
C LEU A 94 -4.11 -6.50 -4.11
N VAL A 95 -4.95 -7.12 -4.94
CA VAL A 95 -4.56 -7.67 -6.24
C VAL A 95 -4.32 -6.57 -7.27
N ILE A 96 -4.99 -5.42 -7.12
CA ILE A 96 -5.01 -4.32 -8.09
C ILE A 96 -3.99 -3.23 -7.72
N TRP A 97 -3.54 -3.13 -6.46
CA TRP A 97 -2.55 -2.11 -6.06
C TRP A 97 -1.21 -2.24 -6.77
N ALA A 98 -0.77 -3.47 -7.05
CA ALA A 98 0.49 -3.70 -7.76
C ALA A 98 0.46 -3.10 -9.18
N ASP A 99 -0.73 -3.12 -9.82
CA ASP A 99 -0.95 -2.62 -11.17
C ASP A 99 -1.30 -1.12 -11.19
N LEU A 100 -1.78 -0.56 -10.07
CA LEU A 100 -2.24 0.82 -9.93
C LEU A 100 -1.11 1.82 -9.68
N ASN A 101 -0.31 2.08 -10.71
CA ASN A 101 0.86 2.97 -10.62
C ASN A 101 0.54 4.43 -10.93
N ASP A 102 -0.66 4.71 -11.43
CA ASP A 102 -1.12 6.06 -11.70
C ASP A 102 -1.83 6.67 -10.48
N PRO A 103 -1.33 7.79 -9.93
CA PRO A 103 -1.92 8.50 -8.81
C PRO A 103 -3.37 8.93 -9.07
N LEU A 104 -3.71 9.25 -10.32
CA LEU A 104 -5.04 9.73 -10.65
C LEU A 104 -6.05 8.56 -10.64
N GLU A 105 -5.75 7.47 -11.33
CA GLU A 105 -6.56 6.25 -11.28
C GLU A 105 -6.73 5.72 -9.85
N LEU A 106 -5.65 5.81 -9.05
CA LEU A 106 -5.67 5.40 -7.66
C LEU A 106 -6.60 6.29 -6.81
N ALA A 107 -6.54 7.60 -7.00
CA ALA A 107 -7.43 8.54 -6.31
C ALA A 107 -8.90 8.33 -6.71
N GLU A 108 -9.18 8.09 -8.00
CA GLU A 108 -10.54 7.86 -8.49
C GLU A 108 -11.15 6.57 -7.93
N LYS A 109 -10.39 5.47 -7.89
CA LYS A 109 -10.86 4.21 -7.29
C LYS A 109 -11.13 4.36 -5.79
N LEU A 110 -10.31 5.14 -5.08
CA LEU A 110 -10.53 5.45 -3.66
C LEU A 110 -11.77 6.33 -3.45
N ASP A 111 -11.95 7.37 -4.25
CA ASP A 111 -13.13 8.25 -4.21
C ASP A 111 -14.43 7.47 -4.52
N ALA A 112 -14.37 6.54 -5.48
CA ALA A 112 -15.49 5.66 -5.81
C ALA A 112 -15.84 4.71 -4.64
N TYR A 113 -14.83 4.14 -3.98
CA TYR A 113 -15.03 3.29 -2.81
C TYR A 113 -15.60 4.07 -1.61
N ASP A 114 -15.06 5.26 -1.32
CA ASP A 114 -15.57 6.09 -0.20
C ASP A 114 -17.00 6.58 -0.47
N SER A 115 -17.39 6.75 -1.75
CA SER A 115 -18.77 7.09 -2.15
C SER A 115 -19.77 5.94 -1.92
N LEU A 116 -19.31 4.70 -2.02
CA LEU A 116 -20.12 3.50 -1.77
C LEU A 116 -20.17 3.12 -0.29
N ARG A 117 -19.32 3.72 0.56
CA ARG A 117 -19.23 3.40 1.98
C ARG A 117 -20.45 3.97 2.73
N PRO A 118 -21.35 3.12 3.26
CA PRO A 118 -22.51 3.60 4.00
C PRO A 118 -22.03 4.22 5.33
N GLY A 119 -22.25 5.52 5.51
CA GLY A 119 -21.99 6.23 6.77
C GLY A 119 -21.16 7.52 6.69
N LYS A 120 -20.56 7.87 5.54
CA LYS A 120 -19.84 9.15 5.37
C LYS A 120 -20.72 10.17 4.62
N LYS A 121 -21.21 11.20 5.32
CA LYS A 121 -21.76 12.39 4.65
C LYS A 121 -20.61 13.09 3.94
N SER A 122 -20.62 13.06 2.61
CA SER A 122 -19.55 13.66 1.80
C SER A 122 -19.60 15.20 1.93
N ASN A 123 -18.57 15.79 2.53
CA ASN A 123 -18.29 17.23 2.39
C ASN A 123 -17.54 17.44 1.07
N ARG A 124 -18.23 17.17 -0.04
CA ARG A 124 -17.68 17.30 -1.41
C ARG A 124 -17.21 18.73 -1.74
N ASN A 125 -17.54 19.73 -0.94
CA ASN A 125 -17.40 21.13 -1.34
C ASN A 125 -16.01 21.73 -1.00
N GLU A 126 -15.23 21.13 -0.09
CA GLU A 126 -13.88 21.61 0.26
C GLU A 126 -12.78 21.01 -0.63
N THR A 127 -12.91 19.75 -1.04
CA THR A 127 -11.93 19.04 -1.87
C THR A 127 -11.84 19.61 -3.29
N PHE A 128 -12.94 20.09 -3.86
CA PHE A 128 -12.94 20.71 -5.20
C PHE A 128 -12.27 22.09 -5.20
N LYS A 129 -12.46 22.91 -4.16
CA LYS A 129 -11.78 24.22 -4.03
C LYS A 129 -10.26 24.08 -3.93
N LYS A 130 -9.77 23.10 -3.18
CA LYS A 130 -8.32 22.83 -3.11
C LYS A 130 -7.76 22.36 -4.46
N LYS A 131 -8.47 21.48 -5.19
CA LYS A 131 -8.04 21.03 -6.53
C LYS A 131 -7.87 22.19 -7.53
N GLU A 132 -8.71 23.23 -7.45
CA GLU A 132 -8.56 24.45 -8.30
C GLU A 132 -7.38 25.33 -7.89
N GLU A 133 -7.03 25.39 -6.60
CA GLU A 133 -5.84 26.13 -6.14
C GLU A 133 -4.53 25.50 -6.60
N PHE A 134 -4.44 24.17 -6.61
CA PHE A 134 -3.26 23.45 -7.12
C PHE A 134 -3.11 23.52 -8.66
N ARG A 135 -4.16 23.89 -9.38
CA ARG A 135 -4.10 24.14 -10.84
C ARG A 135 -3.56 25.52 -11.20
N LYS A 136 -3.35 26.40 -10.22
CA LYS A 136 -2.75 27.71 -10.47
C LYS A 136 -1.25 27.51 -10.76
N PRO A 137 -0.74 27.99 -11.91
CA PRO A 137 0.70 27.92 -12.17
C PRO A 137 1.44 28.68 -11.07
N PHE A 138 2.53 28.08 -10.58
CA PHE A 138 3.39 28.72 -9.57
C PHE A 138 3.85 30.10 -10.09
N PRO A 139 3.82 31.15 -9.24
CA PRO A 139 4.23 32.47 -9.68
C PRO A 139 5.72 32.44 -10.03
N ILE A 140 6.01 32.52 -11.33
CA ILE A 140 7.37 32.67 -11.83
C ILE A 140 7.79 34.11 -11.51
N LYS A 141 8.63 34.27 -10.50
CA LYS A 141 9.31 35.55 -10.25
C LYS A 141 10.19 35.85 -11.46
N LYS A 142 9.81 36.85 -12.25
CA LYS A 142 10.68 37.47 -13.25
C LYS A 142 11.63 38.40 -12.48
N ASN A 143 12.93 38.14 -12.61
CA ASN A 143 13.99 39.04 -12.13
C ASN A 143 13.95 40.38 -12.87
#